data_AF-A0A5U3PKS9-F1
#
_entry.id   AF-A0A5U3PKS9-F1
#
_cell.length_a   1.000
_cell.length_b   1.000
_cell.length_c   1.000
_cell.angle_alpha   90.00
_cell.angle_beta   90.00
_cell.angle_gamma   90.00
#
_symmetry.space_group_name_H-M   'P 1'
#
loop_
_entity.id
_entity.type
_entity.pdbx_description
1 polymer ?
#
loop_
_entity_poly.entity_id
_entity_poly.type
_entity_poly.pdbx_seq_one_letter_code
_entity_poly.pdbx_strand_id
1 'polypeptide(L)' 'MQFKNTPQRYGVISAALHWLTALVVYGMFALGLWMVTLSYYDGWYHQAPEMHKSIGI' A
#
# COMPACT_ATOMS: atom_id res chain seq x y z
N MET A 1 9.90 13.36 -21.39
CA MET A 1 9.58 13.06 -19.98
C MET A 1 10.80 13.41 -19.13
N GLN A 2 10.63 14.13 -18.03
CA GLN A 2 11.75 14.51 -17.14
C GLN A 2 11.89 13.47 -16.03
N PHE A 3 13.08 12.87 -15.87
CA PHE A 3 13.32 11.85 -14.84
C PHE A 3 13.50 12.44 -13.44
N LYS A 4 14.11 13.63 -13.34
CA LYS A 4 14.43 14.31 -12.07
C LYS A 4 13.46 15.46 -11.79
N ASN A 5 13.36 15.83 -10.51
CA ASN A 5 12.55 16.97 -10.06
C ASN A 5 13.18 18.31 -10.49
N THR A 6 12.32 19.32 -10.62
CA THR A 6 12.70 20.73 -10.74
C THR A 6 11.94 21.55 -9.69
N PRO A 7 12.30 22.82 -9.45
CA PRO A 7 11.54 23.66 -8.51
C PRO A 7 10.08 23.87 -8.91
N GLN A 8 9.73 23.67 -10.19
CA GLN A 8 8.39 23.88 -10.73
C GLN A 8 7.57 22.58 -10.88
N ARG A 9 8.20 21.39 -10.89
CA ARG A 9 7.50 20.13 -11.18
C ARG A 9 8.24 18.87 -10.67
N TYR A 10 7.46 17.87 -10.26
CA TYR A 10 7.97 16.52 -9.97
C TYR A 10 8.34 15.75 -11.25
N GLY A 11 9.50 15.12 -11.23
CA GLY A 11 9.95 14.19 -12.27
C GLY A 11 9.18 12.87 -12.22
N VAL A 12 9.29 12.09 -13.30
CA VAL A 12 8.55 10.83 -13.48
C VAL A 12 8.84 9.83 -12.36
N ILE A 13 10.07 9.76 -11.84
CA ILE A 13 10.41 8.84 -10.75
C ILE A 13 9.63 9.20 -9.48
N SER A 14 9.62 10.48 -9.11
CA SER A 14 8.89 10.96 -7.92
C SER A 14 7.39 10.78 -8.07
N ALA A 15 6.84 11.07 -9.26
CA ALA A 15 5.42 10.86 -9.56
C ALA A 15 5.04 9.37 -9.55
N ALA A 16 5.88 8.50 -10.11
CA ALA A 16 5.66 7.05 -10.10
C ALA A 16 5.68 6.48 -8.68
N LEU A 17 6.65 6.88 -7.86
CA LEU A 17 6.70 6.48 -6.45
C LEU A 17 5.46 6.97 -5.69
N HIS A 18 5.03 8.21 -5.91
CA HIS A 18 3.82 8.75 -5.28
C HIS A 18 2.57 7.92 -5.61
N TRP A 19 2.35 7.64 -6.90
CA TRP A 19 1.19 6.85 -7.32
C TRP A 19 1.29 5.37 -6.89
N LEU A 20 2.50 4.80 -6.86
CA LEU A 20 2.72 3.46 -6.30
C LEU A 20 2.35 3.43 -4.81
N THR A 21 2.81 4.40 -4.02
CA THR A 21 2.43 4.52 -2.61
C THR A 21 0.92 4.67 -2.46
N ALA A 22 0.27 5.49 -3.28
CA ALA A 22 -1.19 5.63 -3.25
C ALA A 22 -1.90 4.28 -3.48
N LEU A 23 -1.46 3.49 -4.46
CA LEU A 23 -2.01 2.15 -4.72
C LEU A 23 -1.82 1.21 -3.53
N VAL A 24 -0.62 1.20 -2.93
CA VAL A 24 -0.33 0.39 -1.74
C VAL A 24 -1.23 0.80 -0.57
N VAL A 25 -1.42 2.09 -0.34
CA VAL A 25 -2.30 2.60 0.73
C VAL A 25 -3.75 2.16 0.52
N TYR A 26 -4.29 2.28 -0.70
CA TYR A 26 -5.65 1.82 -0.99
C TYR A 26 -5.79 0.30 -0.82
N GLY A 27 -4.81 -0.48 -1.29
CA GLY A 27 -4.79 -1.93 -1.11
C GLY A 27 -4.74 -2.33 0.37
N MET A 28 -3.89 -1.66 1.14
CA MET A 28 -3.75 -1.85 2.59
C MET A 28 -5.02 -1.48 3.34
N PHE A 29 -5.71 -0.41 2.95
CA PHE A 29 -6.98 -0.02 3.54
C PHE A 29 -8.06 -1.09 3.28
N ALA A 30 -8.20 -1.56 2.04
CA ALA A 30 -9.14 -2.63 1.71
C ALA A 30 -8.80 -3.94 2.43
N LEU A 31 -7.52 -4.29 2.53
CA LEU A 31 -7.04 -5.43 3.31
C LEU A 31 -7.42 -5.29 4.79
N GLY A 32 -7.24 -4.09 5.36
CA GLY A 32 -7.66 -3.73 6.72
C GLY A 32 -9.15 -3.99 6.97
N LEU A 33 -10.01 -3.50 6.08
CA LEU A 33 -11.45 -3.70 6.17
C LEU A 33 -11.86 -5.17 6.00
N TRP A 34 -11.13 -5.94 5.19
CA TRP A 34 -11.41 -7.37 5.04
C TRP A 34 -10.97 -8.17 6.28
N MET A 35 -9.81 -7.86 6.87
CA MET A 35 -9.29 -8.59 8.03
C MET A 35 -10.23 -8.57 9.24
N VAL A 36 -10.96 -7.47 9.47
CA VAL A 36 -11.91 -7.38 10.60
C VAL A 36 -13.12 -8.29 10.45
N THR A 37 -13.31 -8.90 9.28
CA THR A 37 -14.36 -9.90 9.03
C THR A 37 -13.90 -11.33 9.30
N LEU A 38 -12.59 -11.55 9.49
CA LEU A 38 -12.03 -12.88 9.69
C LEU A 38 -12.26 -13.36 11.13
N SER A 39 -12.64 -14.61 11.27
CA SER A 39 -12.71 -15.35 12.53
C SER A 39 -11.49 -16.26 12.70
N TYR A 40 -11.30 -16.77 13.91
CA TYR A 40 -10.21 -17.69 14.25
C TYR A 40 -10.21 -18.99 13.42
N TYR A 41 -11.36 -19.34 12.83
CA TYR A 41 -11.50 -20.51 11.97
C TYR A 41 -11.10 -20.26 10.50
N ASP A 42 -10.92 -19.01 10.10
CA ASP A 42 -10.52 -18.68 8.74
C ASP A 42 -9.01 -18.88 8.56
N GLY A 43 -8.59 -19.58 7.50
CA GLY A 43 -7.18 -19.88 7.25
C GLY A 43 -6.27 -18.65 7.10
N TRP A 44 -6.85 -17.48 6.80
CA TRP A 44 -6.15 -16.21 6.65
C TRP A 44 -6.10 -15.36 7.92
N TYR A 45 -6.68 -15.83 9.03
CA TYR A 45 -6.77 -15.09 10.29
C TYR A 45 -5.42 -14.57 10.80
N HIS A 46 -4.34 -15.31 10.55
CA HIS A 46 -2.97 -14.87 10.89
C HIS A 46 -2.20 -14.28 9.71
N GLN A 47 -2.39 -14.81 8.51
CA GLN A 47 -1.59 -14.42 7.34
C GLN A 47 -1.89 -12.99 6.87
N ALA A 48 -3.18 -12.60 6.82
CA ALA A 48 -3.55 -11.26 6.37
C ALA A 48 -3.00 -10.17 7.31
N PRO A 49 -3.13 -10.28 8.66
CA PRO A 49 -2.53 -9.30 9.57
C PRO A 49 -1.01 -9.24 9.52
N GLU A 50 -0.31 -10.37 9.35
CA GLU A 50 1.16 -10.36 9.17
C GLU A 50 1.54 -9.60 7.90
N MET A 51 0.90 -9.88 6.77
CA MET A 51 1.14 -9.14 5.52
C MET A 51 0.84 -7.65 5.64
N HIS A 52 -0.28 -7.29 6.29
CA HIS A 52 -0.64 -5.89 6.52
C HIS A 52 0.44 -5.18 7.35
N LYS A 53 0.90 -5.77 8.46
CA LYS A 53 1.99 -5.17 9.25
C LYS A 53 3.29 -5.06 8.44
N SER A 54 3.69 -6.10 7.71
CA SER A 54 4.95 -6.12 6.96
C SER A 54 4.97 -5.11 5.81
N ILE A 55 3.85 -4.87 5.14
CA ILE A 55 3.75 -3.86 4.07
C ILE A 55 3.64 -2.44 4.65
N GLY A 56 3.05 -2.30 5.84
CA GLY A 56 2.82 -0.99 6.48
C GLY A 56 4.02 -0.40 7.23
N ILE A 57 5.04 -1.21 7.53
CA ILE A 57 6.34 -0.79 8.10
C ILE A 57 7.23 -0.25 6.97
#